data_AF-A0A962D5R7-F1
#
_entry.id   AF-A0A962D5R7-F1
#
_cell.length_a   1.000
_cell.length_b   1.000
_cell.length_c   1.000
_cell.angle_alpha   90.00
_cell.angle_beta   90.00
_cell.angle_gamma   90.00
#
_symmetry.space_group_name_H-M   'P 1'
#
loop_
_entity.id
_entity.type
_entity.pdbx_description
1 polymer ?
#
loop_
_entity_poly.entity_id
_entity_poly.type
_entity_poly.pdbx_seq_one_letter_code
_entity_poly.pdbx_strand_id
1 'polypeptide(L)'
;MCSWYIETRAEFFEVLDRAITQVQARCNAVPAQPMYRSILRQLQAMQAWTADGRTPLEAERDRIDIGLIAIREIDPQDDDDNADLHELLVQLGGYFEEWPDDETPIPEASETGSPGAD
;
A
#
# COMPACT_ATOMS: atom_id res chain seq x y z
N MET A 1 -13.85 -5.50 -12.87
CA MET A 1 -12.43 -5.39 -12.46
C MET A 1 -12.12 -3.91 -12.49
N CYS A 2 -12.19 -3.25 -11.34
CA CYS A 2 -11.82 -1.85 -11.27
C CYS A 2 -10.32 -1.83 -10.99
N SER A 3 -9.52 -1.55 -12.02
CA SER A 3 -8.08 -1.33 -11.88
C SER A 3 -7.91 0.07 -11.28
N TRP A 4 -7.84 0.17 -9.95
CA TRP A 4 -7.50 1.43 -9.28
C TRP A 4 -6.16 1.24 -8.60
N TYR A 5 -5.09 1.64 -9.27
CA TYR A 5 -3.81 1.89 -8.61
C TYR A 5 -3.84 3.31 -8.02
N ILE A 6 -3.03 3.56 -6.99
CA ILE A 6 -2.74 4.94 -6.56
C ILE A 6 -1.96 5.60 -7.70
N GLU A 7 -2.50 6.66 -8.29
CA GLU A 7 -1.88 7.33 -9.44
C GLU A 7 -1.17 8.62 -9.01
N THR A 8 -1.72 9.30 -8.01
CA THR A 8 -1.25 10.62 -7.58
C THR A 8 -0.75 10.65 -6.14
N ARG A 9 0.09 11.63 -5.82
CA ARG A 9 0.54 11.83 -4.43
C ARG A 9 -0.60 12.20 -3.47
N ALA A 10 -1.64 12.87 -3.97
CA ALA A 10 -2.82 13.20 -3.18
C ALA A 10 -3.58 11.93 -2.77
N GLU A 11 -3.85 11.04 -3.73
CA GLU A 11 -4.50 9.75 -3.47
C GLU A 11 -3.68 8.90 -2.51
N PHE A 12 -2.35 8.90 -2.64
CA PHE A 12 -1.47 8.21 -1.68
C PHE A 12 -1.76 8.64 -0.24
N PHE A 13 -1.88 9.94 0.02
CA PHE A 13 -2.16 10.44 1.37
C PHE A 13 -3.57 10.10 1.86
N GLU A 14 -4.57 10.16 0.99
CA GLU A 14 -5.95 9.75 1.32
C GLU A 14 -6.03 8.26 1.68
N VAL A 15 -5.39 7.42 0.86
CA VAL A 15 -5.33 5.97 1.06
C VAL A 15 -4.52 5.64 2.32
N LEU A 16 -3.42 6.36 2.59
CA LEU A 16 -2.60 6.17 3.79
C LEU A 16 -3.39 6.47 5.07
N ASP A 17 -4.14 7.58 5.12
CA ASP A 17 -4.96 7.95 6.28
C ASP A 17 -6.08 6.93 6.52
N ARG A 18 -6.75 6.49 5.44
CA ARG A 18 -7.76 5.42 5.48
C ARG A 18 -7.16 4.12 6.04
N ALA A 19 -5.99 3.71 5.55
CA ALA A 19 -5.31 2.49 6.00
C ALA A 19 -4.91 2.57 7.48
N ILE A 20 -4.35 3.71 7.94
CA ILE A 20 -4.00 3.92 9.35
C ILE A 20 -5.24 3.75 10.23
N THR A 21 -6.36 4.38 9.86
CA THR A 21 -7.62 4.30 10.61
C THR A 21 -8.13 2.86 10.71
N GLN A 22 -8.14 2.12 9.60
CA GLN A 22 -8.60 0.72 9.58
C GLN A 22 -7.70 -0.20 10.40
N VAL A 23 -6.37 -0.11 10.21
CA VAL A 23 -5.42 -0.97 10.94
C VAL A 23 -5.42 -0.65 12.44
N GLN A 24 -5.59 0.62 12.82
CA GLN A 24 -5.75 1.02 14.20
C GLN A 24 -7.01 0.40 14.83
N ALA A 25 -8.14 0.35 14.10
CA ALA A 25 -9.34 -0.32 14.54
C ALA A 25 -9.12 -1.84 14.73
N ARG A 26 -8.43 -2.50 13.80
CA ARG A 26 -8.06 -3.92 13.92
C ARG A 26 -7.14 -4.20 15.11
N CYS A 27 -6.17 -3.31 15.39
CA CYS A 27 -5.31 -3.40 16.58
C CYS A 27 -6.11 -3.36 17.88
N ASN A 28 -7.19 -2.57 17.92
CA ASN A 28 -8.06 -2.45 19.10
C ASN A 28 -9.01 -3.64 19.23
N ALA A 29 -9.53 -4.14 18.10
CA ALA A 29 -10.45 -5.28 18.08
C ALA A 29 -9.76 -6.61 18.38
N VAL A 30 -8.55 -6.81 17.85
CA VAL A 30 -7.78 -8.07 17.99
C VAL A 30 -6.35 -7.78 18.44
N PRO A 31 -6.14 -7.35 19.71
CA PRO A 31 -4.82 -6.90 20.18
C PRO A 31 -3.77 -8.01 20.26
N ALA A 32 -4.17 -9.27 20.18
CA ALA A 32 -3.30 -10.45 20.18
C ALA A 32 -2.64 -10.72 18.82
N GLN A 33 -3.06 -10.05 17.74
CA GLN A 33 -2.48 -10.17 16.41
C GLN A 33 -1.30 -9.18 16.27
N PRO A 34 -0.03 -9.63 16.38
CA PRO A 34 1.13 -8.73 16.34
C PRO A 34 1.33 -8.09 14.96
N MET A 35 0.86 -8.75 13.89
CA MET A 35 0.93 -8.28 12.52
C MET A 35 0.32 -6.88 12.37
N TYR A 36 -0.90 -6.65 12.85
CA TYR A 36 -1.56 -5.33 12.70
C TYR A 36 -0.76 -4.20 13.36
N ARG A 37 -0.07 -4.47 14.47
CA ARG A 37 0.81 -3.48 15.10
C ARG A 37 2.07 -3.20 14.27
N SER A 38 2.59 -4.21 13.58
CA SER A 38 3.70 -4.04 12.64
C SER A 38 3.27 -3.16 11.47
N ILE A 39 2.14 -3.49 10.84
CA ILE A 39 1.57 -2.71 9.73
C ILE A 39 1.34 -1.26 10.17
N LEU A 40 0.69 -1.04 11.31
CA LEU A 40 0.41 0.31 11.82
C LEU A 40 1.69 1.14 11.99
N ARG A 41 2.75 0.54 12.55
CA ARG A 41 4.04 1.23 12.72
C ARG A 41 4.64 1.65 11.39
N GLN A 42 4.53 0.80 10.37
CA GLN A 42 5.05 1.09 9.04
C GLN A 42 4.23 2.18 8.34
N LEU A 43 2.90 2.14 8.42
CA LEU A 43 2.04 3.22 7.90
C LEU A 43 2.35 4.58 8.57
N GLN A 44 2.56 4.58 9.89
CA GLN A 44 2.98 5.78 10.62
C GLN A 44 4.39 6.25 10.21
N ALA A 45 5.29 5.33 9.89
CA ALA A 45 6.62 5.68 9.37
C ALA A 45 6.52 6.31 7.98
N MET A 46 5.70 5.76 7.08
CA MET A 46 5.40 6.35 5.77
C MET A 46 4.91 7.80 5.97
N GLN A 47 3.88 8.00 6.80
CA GLN A 47 3.34 9.33 7.10
C GLN A 47 4.42 10.30 7.60
N ALA A 48 5.26 9.87 8.53
CA ALA A 48 6.32 10.69 9.11
C ALA A 48 7.44 11.03 8.11
N TRP A 49 7.81 10.10 7.23
CA TRP A 49 8.87 10.30 6.24
C TRP A 49 8.44 11.16 5.06
N THR A 50 7.13 11.30 4.86
CA THR A 50 6.53 12.12 3.79
C THR A 50 5.95 13.44 4.29
N ALA A 51 6.05 13.71 5.60
CA ALA A 51 5.54 14.93 6.21
C ALA A 51 6.15 16.18 5.56
N ASP A 52 5.36 17.26 5.52
CA ASP A 52 5.76 18.56 4.96
C ASP A 52 6.25 18.51 3.49
N GLY A 53 5.75 17.52 2.72
CA GLY A 53 6.13 17.34 1.31
C GLY A 53 7.51 16.72 1.12
N ARG A 54 8.10 16.15 2.17
CA ARG A 54 9.38 15.44 2.09
C ARG A 54 9.26 14.23 1.17
N THR A 55 10.33 14.01 0.40
CA THR A 55 10.55 12.75 -0.32
C THR A 55 11.29 11.76 0.60
N PRO A 56 10.77 10.54 0.81
CA PRO A 56 11.42 9.51 1.61
C PRO A 56 12.68 9.03 0.91
N LEU A 57 13.68 8.64 1.70
CA LEU A 57 14.92 8.07 1.21
C LEU A 57 14.67 6.64 0.71
N GLU A 58 15.48 6.17 -0.23
CA GLU A 58 15.47 4.75 -0.68
C GLU A 58 15.57 3.78 0.51
N ALA A 59 16.51 4.00 1.43
CA ALA A 59 16.64 3.18 2.64
C ALA A 59 15.47 3.29 3.64
N GLU A 60 14.60 4.31 3.52
CA GLU A 60 13.34 4.40 4.26
C GLU A 60 12.25 3.57 3.54
N ARG A 61 12.19 3.65 2.21
CA ARG A 61 11.30 2.84 1.36
C ARG A 61 11.54 1.34 1.51
N ASP A 62 12.81 0.91 1.47
CA ASP A 62 13.21 -0.51 1.63
C ASP A 62 12.80 -1.14 2.97
N ARG A 63 12.44 -0.32 3.96
CA ARG A 63 12.00 -0.80 5.29
C ARG A 63 10.50 -1.06 5.37
N ILE A 64 9.75 -0.72 4.33
CA ILE A 64 8.31 -0.93 4.28
C ILE A 64 8.03 -2.24 3.54
N ASP A 65 7.38 -3.18 4.22
CA ASP A 65 7.00 -4.49 3.68
C ASP A 65 5.49 -4.76 3.80
N ILE A 66 4.67 -3.72 4.03
CA ILE A 66 3.23 -3.86 4.26
C ILE A 66 2.48 -4.58 3.12
N GLY A 67 2.89 -4.38 1.86
CA GLY A 67 2.28 -5.07 0.73
C GLY A 67 2.57 -6.57 0.76
N LEU A 68 3.79 -6.96 1.16
CA LEU A 68 4.16 -8.36 1.33
C LEU A 68 3.46 -9.00 2.53
N ILE A 69 3.31 -8.27 3.63
CA ILE A 69 2.54 -8.72 4.79
C ILE A 69 1.08 -8.97 4.37
N ALA A 70 0.47 -8.03 3.65
CA ALA A 70 -0.91 -8.17 3.18
C ALA A 70 -1.10 -9.45 2.37
N ILE A 71 -0.25 -9.69 1.36
CA ILE A 71 -0.32 -10.88 0.49
C ILE A 71 -0.19 -12.19 1.27
N ARG A 72 0.58 -12.20 2.36
CA ARG A 72 0.90 -13.44 3.10
C ARG A 72 -0.06 -13.74 4.23
N GLU A 73 -0.57 -12.70 4.89
CA GLU A 73 -1.17 -12.83 6.21
C GLU A 73 -2.64 -12.37 6.26
N ILE A 74 -3.11 -11.63 5.26
CA ILE A 74 -4.50 -11.16 5.18
C ILE A 74 -5.18 -11.89 4.04
N ASP A 75 -6.09 -12.81 4.35
CA ASP A 75 -6.90 -13.50 3.34
C ASP A 75 -8.03 -12.57 2.88
N PRO A 76 -8.03 -12.07 1.62
CA PRO A 76 -9.09 -11.22 1.11
C PRO A 76 -10.42 -11.96 0.88
N GLN A 77 -10.46 -13.30 1.03
CA GLN A 77 -11.69 -14.09 0.89
C GLN A 77 -12.44 -14.28 2.22
N ASP A 78 -11.85 -13.89 3.36
CA ASP A 78 -12.48 -14.04 4.67
C ASP A 78 -13.70 -13.12 4.84
N ASP A 79 -13.54 -11.83 4.55
CA ASP A 79 -14.58 -10.81 4.62
C ASP A 79 -14.25 -9.57 3.78
N ASP A 80 -15.26 -8.74 3.48
CA ASP A 80 -15.12 -7.52 2.67
C ASP A 80 -14.12 -6.52 3.28
N ASP A 81 -14.06 -6.42 4.61
CA ASP A 81 -13.13 -5.52 5.29
C ASP A 81 -11.67 -6.00 5.14
N ASN A 82 -11.43 -7.32 5.05
CA ASN A 82 -10.12 -7.90 4.76
C ASN A 82 -9.75 -7.71 3.29
N ALA A 83 -10.71 -7.85 2.36
CA ALA A 83 -10.48 -7.59 0.94
C ALA A 83 -10.04 -6.14 0.71
N ASP A 84 -10.78 -5.18 1.27
CA ASP A 84 -10.46 -3.75 1.23
C ASP A 84 -9.09 -3.46 1.86
N LEU A 85 -8.82 -4.00 3.05
CA LEU A 85 -7.55 -3.75 3.73
C LEU A 85 -6.36 -4.35 2.96
N HIS A 86 -6.50 -5.57 2.45
CA HIS A 86 -5.50 -6.23 1.63
C HIS A 86 -5.14 -5.35 0.42
N GLU A 87 -6.15 -4.89 -0.31
CA GLU A 87 -5.97 -4.03 -1.48
C GLU A 87 -5.24 -2.72 -1.14
N LEU A 88 -5.68 -2.00 -0.10
CA LEU A 88 -5.05 -0.73 0.31
C LEU A 88 -3.57 -0.91 0.65
N LEU A 89 -3.21 -1.97 1.38
CA LEU A 89 -1.84 -2.21 1.81
C LEU A 89 -0.92 -2.61 0.65
N VAL A 90 -1.41 -3.40 -0.30
CA VAL A 90 -0.65 -3.76 -1.51
C VAL A 90 -0.38 -2.51 -2.36
N GLN A 91 -1.39 -1.68 -2.58
CA GLN A 91 -1.25 -0.46 -3.37
C GLN A 91 -0.30 0.55 -2.71
N LEU A 92 -0.45 0.79 -1.39
CA LEU A 92 0.45 1.67 -0.64
C LEU A 92 1.89 1.18 -0.70
N GLY A 93 2.11 -0.12 -0.54
CA GLY A 93 3.43 -0.73 -0.63
C GLY A 93 4.08 -0.45 -1.99
N GLY A 94 3.38 -0.75 -3.08
CA GLY A 94 3.89 -0.55 -4.43
C GLY A 94 4.13 0.92 -4.77
N TYR A 95 3.20 1.81 -4.44
CA TYR A 95 3.39 3.25 -4.69
C TYR A 95 4.56 3.82 -3.88
N PHE A 96 4.71 3.40 -2.63
CA PHE A 96 5.78 3.90 -1.77
C PHE A 96 7.15 3.38 -2.16
N GLU A 97 7.23 2.14 -2.66
CA GLU A 97 8.46 1.55 -3.21
C GLU A 97 8.97 2.35 -4.41
N GLU A 98 8.13 2.55 -5.42
CA GLU A 98 8.50 3.30 -6.63
C GLU A 98 8.68 4.80 -6.35
N TRP A 99 7.79 5.37 -5.53
CA TRP A 99 7.69 6.80 -5.21
C TRP A 99 7.79 7.69 -6.46
N PRO A 100 6.83 7.58 -7.41
CA PRO A 100 6.90 8.27 -8.68
C PRO A 100 6.86 9.79 -8.50
N ASP A 101 7.57 10.50 -9.38
CA ASP A 101 7.41 11.94 -9.54
C ASP A 101 6.01 12.25 -10.11
N ASP A 102 5.35 13.30 -9.62
CA ASP A 102 3.97 13.67 -10.04
C ASP A 102 3.84 13.96 -11.56
N GLU A 103 4.96 14.11 -12.28
CA GLU A 103 5.00 14.32 -13.75
C GLU A 103 5.18 13.03 -14.57
N THR A 104 5.39 11.87 -13.93
CA THR A 104 5.64 10.60 -14.64
C THR A 104 4.51 9.62 -14.38
N PRO A 105 3.65 9.31 -15.36
CA PRO A 105 2.64 8.26 -15.23
C PRO A 105 3.34 6.93 -14.91
N ILE A 106 2.83 6.20 -13.92
CA ILE A 106 3.23 4.80 -13.70
C ILE A 106 2.90 4.07 -15.01
N PRO A 107 3.88 3.53 -15.76
CA PRO A 107 3.57 2.85 -17.00
C PRO A 107 2.65 1.68 -16.67
N GLU A 108 1.45 1.68 -17.26
CA GLU A 108 0.49 0.58 -17.13
C GLU A 108 1.26 -0.73 -17.36
N ALA A 109 1.16 -1.63 -16.39
CA ALA A 109 1.87 -2.90 -16.38
C ALA A 109 1.83 -3.49 -17.79
N SER A 110 3.02 -3.62 -18.38
CA SER A 110 3.24 -4.05 -19.75
C SER A 110 2.20 -5.06 -20.17
N GLU A 111 1.24 -4.64 -21.00
CA GLU A 111 0.50 -5.57 -21.84
C GLU A 111 1.56 -6.32 -22.63
N THR A 112 1.84 -7.55 -22.19
CA THR A 112 2.65 -8.49 -22.94
C THR A 112 1.93 -8.69 -24.26
N GLY A 113 2.32 -7.91 -25.26
CA GLY A 113 2.10 -8.22 -26.66
C GLY A 113 2.73 -9.58 -26.90
N SER A 114 1.93 -10.63 -26.80
CA SER A 114 2.24 -11.91 -27.44
C SER A 114 2.11 -11.68 -28.93
N PRO A 115 3.21 -11.75 -29.72
CA PRO A 115 3.08 -11.83 -31.16
C PRO A 115 2.63 -13.27 -31.46
N GLY A 116 1.31 -13.46 -31.57
CA GLY A 116 0.74 -14.67 -32.15
C GLY A 116 0.99 -14.63 -33.66
N ALA A 117 1.99 -15.38 -34.09
CA ALA A 117 2.24 -15.69 -35.49
C ALA A 117 1.12 -16.60 -36.03
N ASP A 118 0.50 -16.18 -37.14
CA ASP A 118 0.20 -17.02 -38.32
C ASP A 118 -0.20 -16.12 -39.51
#